data_AF-A0A538D670-F1
#
_entry.id   AF-A0A538D670-F1
#
_cell.length_a   1.000
_cell.length_b   1.000
_cell.length_c   1.000
_cell.angle_alpha   90.00
_cell.angle_beta   90.00
_cell.angle_gamma   90.00
#
_symmetry.space_group_name_H-M   'P 1'
#
loop_
_entity.id
_entity.type
_entity.pdbx_description
1 polymer ?
#
loop_
_entity_poly.entity_id
_entity_poly.type
_entity_poly.pdbx_seq_one_letter_code
_entity_poly.pdbx_strand_id
1 'polypeptide(L)'
;MSIQKQVRTGAVVLSIALGVFVVYVTLGAQAQSAAPRYLYDPGWPKPLPNKWKMGGITGLAVAPNDDTIWAYDRPNDLTNIELEAELNPPIADCCTLPPSMLHFDARHGHRQQRVRVPGPEHSP
;
A
#
# COMPACT_ATOMS: atom_id res chain seq x y z
N MET A 1 -2.66 11.24 67.80
CA MET A 1 -1.93 11.97 66.73
C MET A 1 -1.16 11.04 65.76
N SER A 2 -0.68 9.85 66.15
CA SER A 2 0.07 8.93 65.25
C SER A 2 -0.76 8.20 64.18
N ILE A 3 -2.03 7.88 64.45
CA ILE A 3 -2.90 7.14 63.51
C ILE A 3 -3.18 7.95 62.24
N GLN A 4 -3.43 9.26 62.39
CA GLN A 4 -3.64 10.18 61.27
C GLN A 4 -2.38 10.35 60.41
N LYS A 5 -1.18 10.21 60.99
CA LYS A 5 0.07 10.21 60.24
C LYS A 5 0.22 8.92 59.42
N GLN A 6 -0.09 7.76 59.98
CA GLN A 6 0.02 6.48 59.26
C GLN A 6 -0.98 6.35 58.11
N VAL A 7 -2.22 6.82 58.28
CA VAL A 7 -3.22 6.85 57.20
C VAL A 7 -2.78 7.77 56.06
N ARG A 8 -2.22 8.94 56.37
CA ARG A 8 -1.69 9.88 55.37
C ARG A 8 -0.48 9.31 54.63
N THR A 9 0.44 8.66 55.34
CA THR A 9 1.60 8.02 54.70
C THR A 9 1.17 6.88 53.79
N GLY A 10 0.23 6.02 54.23
CA GLY A 10 -0.30 4.94 53.40
C GLY A 10 -1.00 5.41 52.13
N ALA A 11 -1.82 6.46 52.22
CA ALA A 11 -2.49 7.05 51.06
C ALA A 11 -1.52 7.66 50.05
N VAL A 12 -0.43 8.28 50.51
CA VAL A 12 0.61 8.85 49.64
C VAL A 12 1.38 7.73 48.93
N VAL A 13 1.78 6.67 49.64
CA VAL A 13 2.49 5.53 49.05
C VAL A 13 1.64 4.82 47.99
N LEU A 14 0.35 4.61 48.26
CA LEU A 14 -0.56 3.99 47.32
C LEU A 14 -0.73 4.83 46.04
N SER A 15 -0.88 6.14 46.19
CA SER A 15 -1.01 7.07 45.06
C SER A 15 0.23 7.07 44.17
N ILE A 16 1.43 7.04 44.78
CA ILE A 16 2.70 6.98 44.05
C ILE A 16 2.83 5.63 43.33
N ALA A 17 2.54 4.51 44.00
CA ALA A 17 2.62 3.19 43.41
C ALA A 17 1.66 3.03 42.21
N LEU A 18 0.45 3.57 42.31
CA LEU A 18 -0.51 3.58 41.22
C LEU A 18 -0.03 4.46 40.05
N GLY A 19 0.50 5.65 40.36
CA GLY A 19 1.08 6.54 39.35
C GLY A 19 2.24 5.90 38.60
N VAL A 20 3.16 5.25 39.31
CA VAL A 20 4.29 4.51 38.72
C VAL A 20 3.79 3.34 37.86
N PHE A 21 2.79 2.59 38.32
CA PHE A 21 2.21 1.48 37.56
C PHE A 21 1.57 1.96 36.26
N VAL A 22 0.79 3.06 36.30
CA VAL A 22 0.19 3.66 35.09
C VAL A 22 1.27 4.12 34.12
N VAL A 23 2.33 4.77 34.61
CA VAL A 23 3.47 5.20 33.77
C VAL A 23 4.19 3.99 33.14
N TYR A 24 4.40 2.92 33.89
CA TYR A 24 5.07 1.72 33.37
C TYR A 24 4.29 1.05 32.24
N VAL A 25 2.96 0.97 32.37
CA VAL A 25 2.07 0.40 31.35
C VAL A 25 2.04 1.27 30.09
N THR A 26 2.00 2.60 30.22
CA THR A 26 1.95 3.49 29.06
C THR A 26 3.26 3.53 28.27
N LEU A 27 4.42 3.44 28.93
CA LEU A 27 5.71 3.33 28.23
C LEU A 27 5.85 1.99 27.48
N GLY A 28 5.38 0.88 28.07
CA GLY A 28 5.42 -0.45 27.44
C GLY A 28 4.58 -0.53 26.15
N ALA A 29 3.45 0.18 26.10
CA ALA A 29 2.56 0.19 24.94
C ALA A 29 3.14 0.92 23.71
N GLN A 30 4.12 1.81 23.90
CA GLN A 30 4.76 2.56 22.81
C GLN A 30 5.94 1.80 22.15
N ALA A 31 6.38 0.68 22.73
CA ALA A 31 7.59 -0.04 22.30
C ALA A 31 7.37 -0.98 21.10
N GLN A 32 6.16 -1.08 20.56
CA GLN A 32 5.81 -2.03 19.50
C GLN A 32 5.32 -1.30 18.25
N SER A 33 6.20 -0.62 17.52
CA SER A 33 6.06 -0.31 16.08
C SER A 33 7.28 0.48 15.61
N ALA A 34 8.42 -0.19 15.43
CA ALA A 34 9.46 0.40 14.59
C ALA A 34 8.83 0.65 13.20
N ALA A 35 8.91 1.88 12.69
CA ALA A 35 8.37 2.20 11.37
C ALA A 35 8.93 1.20 10.34
N PRO A 36 8.09 0.72 9.39
CA PRO A 36 8.56 -0.21 8.37
C PRO A 36 9.76 0.39 7.62
N ARG A 37 10.82 -0.41 7.44
CA ARG A 37 11.97 -0.03 6.62
C ARG A 37 11.72 -0.54 5.21
N TYR A 38 11.65 0.38 4.26
CA TYR A 38 11.47 0.05 2.84
C TYR A 38 12.82 0.00 2.13
N LEU A 39 12.96 -0.93 1.19
CA LEU A 39 14.08 -1.00 0.26
C LEU A 39 13.53 -0.80 -1.15
N TYR A 40 14.31 -0.11 -1.98
CA TYR A 40 13.98 0.06 -3.39
C TYR A 40 14.35 -1.21 -4.18
N ASP A 41 13.42 -1.74 -4.96
CA ASP A 41 13.67 -2.83 -5.92
C ASP A 41 13.77 -2.26 -7.34
N PRO A 42 14.98 -2.16 -7.93
CA PRO A 42 15.15 -1.69 -9.30
C PRO A 42 14.62 -2.66 -10.36
N GLY A 43 14.40 -3.93 -9.99
CA GLY A 43 13.92 -4.97 -10.90
C GLY A 43 12.40 -5.05 -11.03
N TRP A 44 11.68 -4.20 -10.30
CA TRP A 44 10.22 -4.12 -10.30
C TRP A 44 9.71 -2.75 -10.78
N PRO A 45 8.62 -2.71 -11.57
CA PRO A 45 7.94 -3.86 -12.17
C PRO A 45 8.78 -4.45 -13.32
N LYS A 46 8.53 -5.72 -13.65
CA LYS A 46 9.09 -6.30 -14.88
C LYS A 46 8.54 -5.57 -16.11
N PRO A 47 9.26 -5.59 -17.25
CA PRO A 47 8.75 -5.03 -18.50
C PRO A 47 7.36 -5.55 -18.82
N LEU A 48 6.45 -4.63 -19.16
CA LEU A 48 5.06 -4.98 -19.44
C LEU A 48 4.97 -5.85 -20.71
N PRO A 49 4.02 -6.79 -20.77
CA PRO A 49 3.79 -7.57 -21.98
C PRO A 49 3.29 -6.65 -23.10
N ASN A 50 3.37 -7.13 -24.35
CA ASN A 50 2.83 -6.44 -25.53
C ASN A 50 3.37 -5.01 -25.76
N LYS A 51 4.52 -4.68 -25.17
CA LYS A 51 5.16 -3.35 -25.31
C LYS A 51 4.26 -2.23 -24.79
N TRP A 52 3.48 -2.53 -23.75
CA TRP A 52 2.60 -1.55 -23.15
C TRP A 52 3.38 -0.41 -22.49
N LYS A 53 2.84 0.79 -22.63
CA LYS A 53 3.28 1.96 -21.89
C LYS A 53 2.16 2.40 -20.94
N MET A 54 2.47 2.56 -19.65
CA MET A 54 1.50 3.10 -18.70
C MET A 54 1.32 4.61 -18.90
N GLY A 55 0.08 5.05 -18.78
CA GLY A 55 -0.27 6.46 -18.67
C GLY A 55 -0.24 6.91 -17.21
N GLY A 56 -1.16 7.80 -16.84
CA GLY A 56 -1.35 8.21 -15.46
C GLY A 56 -2.01 7.12 -14.62
N ILE A 57 -1.39 6.73 -13.50
CA ILE A 57 -2.02 5.85 -12.50
C ILE A 57 -2.85 6.69 -11.54
N THR A 58 -4.14 6.40 -11.44
CA THR A 58 -5.08 7.15 -10.60
C THR A 58 -5.51 6.42 -9.34
N GLY A 59 -5.21 5.12 -9.25
CA GLY A 59 -5.49 4.32 -8.08
C GLY A 59 -4.54 3.12 -8.01
N LEU A 60 -4.18 2.75 -6.79
CA LEU A 60 -3.40 1.56 -6.48
C LEU A 60 -4.05 0.83 -5.31
N ALA A 61 -4.14 -0.49 -5.42
CA ALA A 61 -4.60 -1.35 -4.33
C ALA A 61 -3.67 -2.55 -4.19
N VAL A 62 -3.45 -2.99 -2.95
CA VAL A 62 -2.76 -4.25 -2.66
C VAL A 62 -3.80 -5.23 -2.15
N ALA A 63 -3.92 -6.38 -2.80
CA ALA A 63 -4.86 -7.40 -2.41
C ALA A 63 -4.40 -8.04 -1.08
N PRO A 64 -5.29 -8.15 -0.09
CA PRO A 64 -4.90 -8.54 1.27
C PRO A 64 -4.47 -10.01 1.42
N ASN A 65 -4.77 -10.86 0.44
CA ASN A 65 -4.59 -12.31 0.58
C ASN A 65 -3.36 -12.86 -0.15
N ASP A 66 -2.93 -12.20 -1.23
CA ASP A 66 -1.88 -12.70 -2.12
C ASP A 66 -0.81 -11.66 -2.45
N ASP A 67 -0.88 -10.47 -1.83
CA ASP A 67 0.01 -9.33 -2.04
C ASP A 67 0.06 -8.86 -3.50
N THR A 68 -0.97 -9.14 -4.29
CA THR A 68 -1.06 -8.66 -5.67
C THR A 68 -1.36 -7.18 -5.72
N ILE A 69 -0.69 -6.47 -6.62
CA ILE A 69 -0.84 -5.02 -6.79
C ILE A 69 -1.73 -4.78 -8.00
N TRP A 70 -2.71 -3.92 -7.83
CA TRP A 70 -3.66 -3.51 -8.86
C TRP A 70 -3.46 -2.03 -9.14
N ALA A 71 -3.21 -1.67 -10.39
CA ALA A 71 -3.07 -0.28 -10.81
C ALA A 71 -4.18 0.11 -11.79
N TYR A 72 -4.87 1.20 -11.49
CA TYR A 72 -5.87 1.80 -12.38
C TYR A 72 -5.18 2.84 -13.27
N ASP A 73 -4.86 2.42 -14.48
CA ASP A 73 -4.19 3.16 -15.53
C ASP A 73 -5.20 3.95 -16.37
N ARG A 74 -4.83 5.18 -16.74
CA ARG A 74 -5.53 5.98 -17.75
C ARG A 74 -4.78 5.88 -19.09
N PRO A 75 -5.11 4.89 -19.93
CA PRO A 75 -4.42 4.68 -21.21
C PRO A 75 -4.62 5.87 -22.16
N ASN A 76 -5.76 6.56 -22.05
CA ASN A 76 -6.09 7.73 -22.87
C ASN A 76 -5.29 9.00 -22.50
N ASP A 77 -4.52 8.99 -21.42
CA ASP A 77 -3.58 10.08 -21.12
C ASP A 77 -2.39 10.07 -22.12
N LEU A 78 -2.16 8.93 -22.78
CA LEU A 78 -1.09 8.74 -23.75
C LEU A 78 -1.47 9.29 -25.12
N THR A 79 -0.48 9.89 -25.78
CA THR A 79 -0.64 10.46 -27.12
C THR A 79 0.14 9.66 -28.17
N ASN A 80 -0.06 9.99 -29.44
CA ASN A 80 0.60 9.31 -30.56
C ASN A 80 2.14 9.38 -30.51
N ILE A 81 2.72 10.42 -29.89
CA ILE A 81 4.18 10.54 -29.68
C ILE A 81 4.71 9.56 -28.62
N GLU A 82 3.83 8.89 -27.88
CA GLU A 82 4.18 7.88 -26.89
C GLU A 82 3.83 6.45 -27.35
N LEU A 83 2.96 6.35 -28.36
CA LEU A 83 2.36 5.11 -28.86
C LEU A 83 2.81 4.82 -30.29
N GLU A 84 4.09 5.03 -30.56
CA GLU A 84 4.66 5.01 -31.91
C GLU A 84 4.54 3.64 -32.63
N ALA A 85 4.33 2.55 -31.88
CA ALA A 85 4.08 1.22 -32.42
C ALA A 85 2.62 1.01 -32.88
N GLU A 86 1.69 1.88 -32.49
CA GLU A 86 0.29 1.85 -32.96
C GLU A 86 0.07 2.67 -34.24
N LEU A 87 1.06 3.49 -34.64
CA LEU A 87 1.00 4.25 -35.88
C LEU A 87 0.97 3.33 -37.10
N ASN A 88 0.42 3.83 -38.20
CA ASN A 88 0.37 3.11 -39.47
C ASN A 88 0.99 3.96 -40.60
N PRO A 89 2.21 3.64 -41.07
CA PRO A 89 3.07 2.55 -40.61
C PRO A 89 3.67 2.82 -39.22
N PRO A 90 4.06 1.77 -38.46
CA PRO A 90 4.72 1.94 -37.15
C PRO A 90 6.12 2.52 -37.35
N ILE A 91 6.49 3.49 -36.51
CA ILE A 91 7.78 4.21 -36.63
C ILE A 91 8.79 3.82 -35.55
N ALA A 92 8.37 3.07 -34.53
CA ALA A 92 9.23 2.51 -33.51
C ALA A 92 8.72 1.14 -33.07
N ASP A 93 9.60 0.37 -32.42
CA ASP A 93 9.25 -0.95 -31.91
C ASP A 93 8.24 -0.88 -30.77
N CYS A 94 8.20 0.21 -30.00
CA CYS A 94 7.32 0.48 -28.86
C CYS A 94 6.56 1.80 -29.12
N CYS A 95 5.42 2.09 -28.51
CA CYS A 95 4.68 1.34 -27.50
C CYS A 95 3.20 1.25 -27.86
N THR A 96 2.44 0.45 -27.11
CA THR A 96 0.99 0.29 -27.30
C THR A 96 0.21 0.58 -26.02
N LEU A 97 -1.09 0.80 -26.15
CA LEU A 97 -2.00 1.08 -25.06
C LEU A 97 -2.19 -0.15 -24.16
N PRO A 98 -2.04 0.01 -22.83
CA PRO A 98 -2.39 -1.00 -21.86
C PRO A 98 -3.92 -1.05 -21.66
N PRO A 99 -4.43 -2.13 -21.03
CA PRO A 99 -5.75 -2.08 -20.43
C PRO A 99 -5.78 -1.10 -19.24
N SER A 100 -6.96 -0.55 -18.92
CA SER A 100 -7.12 0.40 -17.81
C SER A 100 -6.88 -0.19 -16.42
N MET A 101 -6.90 -1.52 -16.28
CA MET A 101 -6.56 -2.19 -15.01
C MET A 101 -5.39 -3.13 -15.25
N LEU A 102 -4.30 -2.89 -14.52
CA LEU A 102 -3.10 -3.71 -14.53
C LEU A 102 -2.99 -4.49 -13.22
N HIS A 103 -2.67 -5.76 -13.35
CA HIS A 103 -2.48 -6.68 -12.23
C HIS A 103 -1.02 -7.11 -12.17
N PHE A 104 -0.37 -6.93 -11.02
CA PHE A 104 1.02 -7.29 -10.79
C PHE A 104 1.11 -8.27 -9.62
N ASP A 105 1.66 -9.44 -9.85
CA ASP A 105 2.01 -10.38 -8.78
C ASP A 105 3.37 -9.94 -8.18
N ALA A 106 3.33 -9.50 -6.91
CA ALA A 106 4.50 -8.99 -6.20
C ALA A 106 5.56 -10.08 -5.92
N ARG A 107 5.17 -11.36 -5.95
CA ARG A 107 6.06 -12.50 -5.69
C ARG A 107 6.65 -13.10 -6.96
N HIS A 108 5.88 -13.11 -8.03
CA HIS A 108 6.31 -13.59 -9.34
C HIS A 108 5.87 -12.56 -10.37
N GLY A 109 6.77 -11.70 -10.85
CA GLY A 109 6.47 -10.66 -11.86
C GLY A 109 6.03 -11.17 -13.25
N HIS A 110 5.39 -12.34 -13.33
CA HIS A 110 5.10 -13.11 -14.53
C HIS A 110 3.61 -13.24 -14.88
N ARG A 111 2.66 -12.86 -14.01
CA ARG A 111 1.22 -12.97 -14.31
C ARG A 111 0.46 -11.66 -14.20
N GLN A 112 0.41 -10.95 -15.33
CA GLN A 112 -0.64 -9.95 -15.57
C GLN A 112 -1.80 -10.64 -16.29
N GLN A 113 -2.93 -10.82 -15.60
CA GLN A 113 -4.14 -11.36 -16.23
C GLN A 113 -5.02 -10.19 -16.67
N ARG A 114 -5.61 -10.29 -17.87
CA ARG A 114 -6.64 -9.36 -18.34
C ARG A 114 -7.84 -9.51 -17.42
N VAL A 115 -8.04 -8.57 -16.49
CA VAL A 115 -9.13 -8.65 -15.53
C VAL A 115 -10.31 -7.86 -16.06
N ARG A 116 -11.42 -8.56 -16.26
CA ARG A 116 -12.71 -7.95 -16.55
C ARG A 116 -13.20 -7.33 -15.25
N VAL A 117 -13.30 -6.00 -15.21
CA VAL A 117 -13.86 -5.28 -14.05
C VAL A 117 -15.31 -5.76 -13.86
N PRO A 118 -15.70 -6.29 -12.68
CA PRO A 118 -17.11 -6.51 -12.38
C PRO A 118 -17.80 -5.14 -12.37
N GLY A 119 -18.70 -4.92 -13.33
CA GLY A 119 -19.58 -3.74 -13.29
C GLY A 119 -20.50 -3.83 -12.07
N PRO A 120 -21.02 -2.69 -11.58
CA PRO A 120 -22.02 -2.71 -10.52
C PRO A 120 -23.22 -3.52 -11.00
N GLU A 121 -23.44 -4.66 -10.34
CA GLU A 121 -24.63 -5.48 -10.50
C GLU A 121 -25.84 -4.55 -10.28
N HIS A 122 -26.58 -4.29 -11.35
CA HIS A 122 -27.86 -3.60 -11.22
C HIS A 122 -28.75 -4.51 -10.37
N SER A 123 -28.94 -4.13 -9.11
CA SER A 123 -30.01 -4.70 -8.29
C SER A 123 -31.34 -4.52 -9.03
N PRO A 124 -32.18 -5.56 -9.10
CA PRO A 124 -33.53 -5.45 -9.66
C PRO A 124 -34.41 -4.49 -8.86
#